data_AF-A0A5C6QBM2-F1
#
_entry.id   AF-A0A5C6QBM2-F1
#
_cell.length_a   1.000
_cell.length_b   1.000
_cell.length_c   1.000
_cell.angle_alpha   90.00
_cell.angle_beta   90.00
_cell.angle_gamma   90.00
#
_symmetry.space_group_name_H-M   'P 1'
#
loop_
_entity.id
_entity.type
_entity.pdbx_description
1 polymer ?
#
loop_
_entity_poly.entity_id
_entity_poly.type
_entity_poly.pdbx_seq_one_letter_code
_entity_poly.pdbx_strand_id
1 'polypeptide(L)'
;MFSYLLLKVKAAELVEIHLLEEVFINDAVNSKGAWALGDFIQGGPFEQLQKSFPDDAYESNYGIEIPSVGYSLFLLFDDYNKGKPLYEAVISVY
;
A
#
# COMPACT_ATOMS: atom_id res chain seq x y z
N MET A 1 1.98 -15.32 -10.01
CA MET A 1 2.02 -14.07 -9.22
C MET A 1 1.81 -14.48 -7.79
N PHE A 2 2.69 -14.05 -6.89
CA PHE A 2 2.56 -14.34 -5.46
C PHE A 2 2.34 -13.00 -4.78
N SER A 3 1.15 -12.80 -4.23
CA SER A 3 0.92 -11.72 -3.27
C SER A 3 1.52 -12.17 -1.95
N TYR A 4 2.33 -11.32 -1.35
CA TYR A 4 2.92 -11.60 -0.05
C TYR A 4 2.19 -10.79 1.02
N LEU A 5 1.78 -11.49 2.07
CA LEU A 5 1.30 -10.91 3.29
C LEU A 5 2.45 -10.99 4.30
N LEU A 6 3.05 -9.84 4.63
CA LEU A 6 4.05 -9.79 5.69
C LEU A 6 3.38 -9.27 6.96
N LEU A 7 3.58 -10.01 8.06
CA LEU A 7 3.06 -9.66 9.38
C LEU A 7 4.25 -9.33 10.27
N LYS A 8 4.20 -8.18 10.94
CA LYS A 8 5.16 -7.81 11.97
C LYS A 8 4.50 -7.95 13.32
N VAL A 9 5.12 -8.76 14.17
CA VAL A 9 4.67 -9.02 15.54
C VAL A 9 5.73 -8.52 16.51
N LYS A 10 5.32 -7.74 17.52
CA LYS A 10 6.19 -7.24 18.59
C LYS A 10 5.59 -7.66 19.92
N ALA A 11 6.37 -8.33 20.77
CA ALA A 11 5.90 -8.79 22.09
C ALA A 11 4.57 -9.58 22.06
N ALA A 12 4.39 -10.42 21.03
CA ALA A 12 3.16 -11.19 20.75
C ALA A 12 1.94 -10.39 20.26
N GLU A 13 2.10 -9.09 19.99
CA GLU A 13 1.07 -8.23 19.40
C GLU A 13 1.35 -7.98 17.92
N LEU A 14 0.30 -8.03 17.09
CA LEU A 14 0.40 -7.66 15.67
C LEU A 14 0.52 -6.14 15.57
N VAL A 15 1.61 -5.66 15.00
CA VAL A 15 1.89 -4.22 14.89
C VAL A 15 1.87 -3.71 13.45
N GLU A 16 2.22 -4.53 12.46
CA GLU A 16 2.13 -4.13 11.04
C GLU A 16 1.65 -5.28 10.16
N ILE A 17 0.84 -4.94 9.16
CA ILE A 17 0.43 -5.82 8.05
C ILE A 17 0.84 -5.15 6.75
N HIS A 18 1.65 -5.84 5.94
CA HIS A 18 2.06 -5.36 4.64
C HIS A 18 1.43 -6.21 3.53
N LEU A 19 0.82 -5.54 2.55
CA LEU A 19 0.37 -6.13 1.30
C LEU A 19 1.29 -5.65 0.19
N LEU A 20 2.06 -6.57 -0.40
CA LEU A 20 3.07 -6.28 -1.41
C LEU A 20 3.08 -7.34 -2.51
N GLU A 21 3.44 -6.93 -3.73
CA GLU A 21 3.54 -7.85 -4.87
C GLU A 21 4.86 -7.78 -5.65
N GLU A 22 5.82 -6.93 -5.28
CA GLU A 22 6.99 -6.67 -6.14
C GLU A 22 8.36 -7.03 -5.55
N VAL A 23 8.45 -7.53 -4.30
CA VAL A 23 9.77 -7.76 -3.67
C VAL A 23 10.57 -8.93 -4.32
N PHE A 24 10.00 -9.68 -5.28
CA PHE A 24 10.63 -10.91 -5.80
C PHE A 24 10.58 -11.17 -7.33
N ILE A 25 10.10 -10.26 -8.20
CA ILE A 25 9.95 -10.61 -9.63
C ILE A 25 10.57 -9.54 -10.56
N ASN A 26 11.64 -9.95 -11.25
CA ASN A 26 12.19 -9.30 -12.43
C ASN A 26 11.13 -9.26 -13.55
N ASP A 27 10.96 -8.06 -14.12
CA ASP A 27 10.38 -7.71 -15.41
C ASP A 27 9.27 -8.59 -16.02
N ALA A 28 8.13 -7.92 -16.19
CA ALA A 28 6.93 -8.30 -16.92
C ALA A 28 5.97 -9.26 -16.19
N VAL A 29 4.72 -8.81 -15.97
CA VAL A 29 3.47 -9.52 -16.36
C VAL A 29 2.20 -8.87 -15.76
N ASN A 30 1.14 -8.91 -16.58
CA ASN A 30 -0.26 -8.51 -16.38
C ASN A 30 -0.97 -8.90 -15.06
N SER A 31 -1.52 -7.88 -14.40
CA SER A 31 -2.82 -7.64 -13.69
C SER A 31 -3.82 -8.73 -13.25
N LYS A 32 -3.51 -10.03 -13.19
CA LYS A 32 -4.52 -11.05 -12.76
C LYS A 32 -4.55 -11.40 -11.27
N GLY A 33 -3.72 -10.77 -10.42
CA GLY A 33 -3.62 -11.08 -8.99
C GLY A 33 -3.63 -9.88 -8.04
N ALA A 34 -3.99 -8.69 -8.52
CA ALA A 34 -3.85 -7.45 -7.75
C ALA A 34 -4.64 -7.49 -6.44
N TRP A 35 -3.98 -7.13 -5.33
CA TRP A 35 -4.68 -6.91 -4.08
C TRP A 35 -5.44 -5.58 -4.11
N ALA A 36 -6.51 -5.51 -3.32
CA ALA A 36 -7.30 -4.31 -3.14
C ALA A 36 -7.67 -4.16 -1.66
N LEU A 37 -7.56 -2.94 -1.14
CA LEU A 37 -8.02 -2.55 0.19
C LEU A 37 -9.04 -1.42 0.02
N GLY A 38 -10.32 -1.78 -0.09
CA GLY A 38 -11.35 -0.82 -0.47
C GLY A 38 -11.07 -0.26 -1.86
N ASP A 39 -10.98 1.06 -1.97
CA ASP A 39 -10.68 1.76 -3.23
C ASP A 39 -9.19 1.73 -3.60
N PHE A 40 -8.30 1.32 -2.69
CA PHE A 40 -6.86 1.28 -2.93
C PHE A 40 -6.48 -0.04 -3.60
N ILE A 41 -6.35 0.02 -4.92
CA ILE A 41 -6.05 -1.14 -5.77
C ILE A 41 -4.58 -1.05 -6.20
N GLN A 42 -3.84 -2.13 -6.04
CA GLN A 42 -2.47 -2.23 -6.55
C GLN A 42 -2.41 -1.92 -8.06
N GLY A 43 -1.38 -1.18 -8.46
CA GLY A 43 -1.23 -0.68 -9.83
C GLY A 43 -2.13 0.52 -10.13
N GLY A 44 -3.05 0.88 -9.23
CA GLY A 44 -3.86 2.08 -9.33
C GLY A 44 -2.98 3.33 -9.38
N PRO A 45 -3.15 4.21 -10.38
CA PRO A 45 -2.34 5.42 -10.49
C PRO A 45 -2.74 6.40 -9.38
N PHE A 46 -1.74 7.10 -8.83
CA PHE A 46 -1.91 8.06 -7.74
C PHE A 46 -3.12 9.01 -7.94
N GLU A 47 -3.23 9.64 -9.12
CA GLU A 47 -4.30 10.60 -9.44
C GLU A 47 -5.73 10.00 -9.36
N GLN A 48 -5.87 8.70 -9.58
CA GLN A 48 -7.17 8.03 -9.44
C GLN A 48 -7.47 7.74 -7.97
N LEU A 49 -6.48 7.23 -7.23
CA LEU A 49 -6.65 6.88 -5.82
C LEU A 49 -6.78 8.11 -4.91
N GLN A 50 -6.19 9.24 -5.32
CA GLN A 50 -6.26 10.51 -4.60
C GLN A 50 -7.69 10.98 -4.35
N LYS A 51 -8.64 10.59 -5.22
CA LYS A 51 -10.06 10.92 -5.08
C LYS A 51 -10.74 10.21 -3.91
N SER A 52 -10.12 9.15 -3.39
CA SER A 52 -10.61 8.37 -2.25
C SER A 52 -9.89 8.71 -0.94
N PHE A 53 -8.93 9.64 -0.95
CA PHE A 53 -8.24 10.03 0.28
C PHE A 53 -9.15 10.88 1.17
N PRO A 54 -9.20 10.61 2.49
CA PRO A 54 -9.90 11.47 3.41
C PRO A 54 -9.15 12.80 3.63
N ASP A 55 -9.85 13.80 4.17
CA ASP A 55 -9.31 15.16 4.36
C ASP A 55 -8.10 15.21 5.32
N ASP A 56 -7.94 14.22 6.18
CA ASP A 56 -6.84 14.09 7.15
C ASP A 56 -5.68 13.22 6.65
N ALA A 57 -5.71 12.79 5.39
CA ALA A 57 -4.59 12.12 4.76
C ALA A 57 -3.37 13.05 4.67
N TYR A 58 -2.19 12.51 4.97
CA TYR A 58 -0.92 13.22 4.95
C TYR A 58 -0.02 12.67 3.84
N GLU A 59 0.43 13.55 2.93
CA GLU A 59 1.40 13.21 1.91
C GLU A 59 2.84 13.40 2.44
N SER A 60 3.62 12.33 2.34
CA SER A 60 5.04 12.29 2.66
C SER A 60 5.89 12.08 1.41
N ASN A 61 7.21 12.17 1.54
CA ASN A 61 8.14 11.87 0.45
C ASN A 61 8.09 10.41 -0.04
N TYR A 62 7.46 9.51 0.70
CA TYR A 62 7.47 8.07 0.44
C TYR A 62 6.07 7.51 0.10
N GLY A 63 5.02 8.32 0.23
CA GLY A 63 3.65 7.85 0.10
C GLY A 63 2.64 8.65 0.90
N ILE A 64 1.43 8.11 1.00
CA ILE A 64 0.28 8.73 1.67
C ILE A 64 -0.02 7.98 2.96
N GLU A 65 -0.07 8.71 4.08
CA GLU A 65 -0.53 8.20 5.37
C GLU A 65 -1.98 8.61 5.61
N ILE A 66 -2.81 7.64 5.95
CA ILE A 66 -4.22 7.82 6.29
C ILE A 66 -4.39 7.41 7.76
N PRO A 67 -4.49 8.37 8.69
CA PRO A 67 -4.67 8.06 10.10
C PRO A 67 -6.10 7.57 10.38
N SER A 68 -6.24 6.73 11.41
CA SER A 68 -7.53 6.30 11.94
C SER A 68 -7.43 6.05 13.44
N VAL A 69 -8.55 5.75 14.08
CA VAL A 69 -8.58 5.43 15.51
C VAL A 69 -8.01 4.02 15.71
N GLY A 70 -6.80 3.95 16.26
CA GLY A 70 -6.12 2.69 16.63
C GLY A 70 -5.26 2.07 15.54
N TYR A 71 -5.19 2.67 14.35
CA TYR A 71 -4.27 2.25 13.29
C TYR A 71 -3.98 3.39 12.31
N SER A 72 -2.96 3.24 11.48
CA SER A 72 -2.75 4.03 10.27
C SER A 72 -2.59 3.14 9.04
N LEU A 73 -3.04 3.63 7.90
CA LEU A 73 -2.81 3.02 6.60
C LEU A 73 -1.79 3.87 5.84
N PHE A 74 -0.67 3.28 5.45
CA PHE A 74 0.35 3.91 4.63
C PHE A 74 0.36 3.28 3.23
N LEU A 75 0.23 4.10 2.20
CA LEU A 75 0.18 3.70 0.80
C LEU A 75 1.48 4.13 0.09
N LEU A 76 2.25 3.17 -0.41
CA LEU A 76 3.52 3.43 -1.10
C LEU A 76 3.34 3.35 -2.61
N PHE A 77 3.83 4.38 -3.28
CA PHE A 77 3.72 4.56 -4.72
C PHE A 77 5.09 4.51 -5.38
N ASP A 78 5.18 3.89 -6.56
CA ASP A 78 6.45 3.77 -7.26
C ASP A 78 6.78 5.06 -8.02
N ASP A 79 7.65 5.86 -7.43
CA ASP A 79 8.11 7.14 -7.98
C ASP A 79 9.05 7.02 -9.21
N TYR A 80 9.53 5.82 -9.54
CA TYR A 80 10.39 5.59 -10.72
C TYR A 80 9.58 5.40 -12.01
N ASN A 81 8.29 5.07 -11.90
CA ASN A 81 7.41 4.84 -13.03
C ASN A 81 6.50 6.04 -13.32
N LYS A 82 6.26 6.32 -14.62
CA LYS A 82 5.51 7.51 -15.12
C LYS A 82 4.06 7.65 -14.64
N GLY A 83 3.54 6.73 -13.84
CA GLY A 83 2.17 6.74 -13.33
C GLY A 83 2.04 6.72 -11.82
N LYS A 84 3.16 6.71 -11.06
CA LYS A 84 3.18 6.51 -9.61
C LYS A 84 2.18 5.44 -9.16
N PRO A 85 2.29 4.19 -9.66
CA PRO A 85 1.34 3.14 -9.31
C PRO A 85 1.50 2.75 -7.84
N LEU A 86 0.39 2.46 -7.16
CA LEU A 86 0.41 1.86 -5.82
C LEU A 86 1.04 0.47 -5.89
N TYR A 87 2.06 0.17 -5.10
CA TYR A 87 2.69 -1.16 -5.08
C TYR A 87 2.72 -1.82 -3.70
N GLU A 88 2.56 -1.05 -2.62
CA GLU A 88 2.50 -1.56 -1.26
C GLU A 88 1.49 -0.78 -0.40
N ALA A 89 0.78 -1.51 0.46
CA ALA A 89 -0.02 -0.94 1.53
C ALA A 89 0.43 -1.51 2.87
N VAL A 90 0.60 -0.64 3.87
CA VAL A 90 1.03 -0.99 5.22
C VAL A 90 -0.03 -0.52 6.22
N ILE A 91 -0.56 -1.45 7.00
CA ILE A 91 -1.46 -1.15 8.12
C ILE A 91 -0.63 -1.22 9.39
N SER A 92 -0.42 -0.10 10.07
CA SER A 92 0.26 -0.04 11.37
C SER A 92 -0.77 0.05 12.49
N VAL A 93 -0.69 -0.83 13.49
CA VAL A 93 -1.62 -0.91 14.63
C VAL A 93 -0.93 -0.34 15.87
N TYR A 94 -1.66 0.47 16.65
CA TYR A 94 -1.16 1.16 17.85
C TYR A 94 -1.70 0.58 19.16
#